data_AF-H3G6V9-F1
#
_entry.id   AF-H3G6V9-F1
#
_cell.length_a   1.000
_cell.length_b   1.000
_cell.length_c   1.000
_cell.angle_alpha   90.00
_cell.angle_beta   90.00
_cell.angle_gamma   90.00
#
_symmetry.space_group_name_H-M   'P 1'
#
loop_
_entity.id
_entity.type
_entity.pdbx_description
1 polymer ?
#
loop_
_entity_poly.entity_id
_entity_poly.type
_entity_poly.pdbx_seq_one_letter_code
_entity_poly.pdbx_strand_id
1 'polypeptide(L)' 'LNINLQKMKKGFIWPSVFVGHGELDPMQQEATKQQMMLERFQEENPGFDFSNAEFNGGAPDPRTFMGGVK' A
#
# COMPACT_ATOMS: atom_id res chain seq x y z
N LEU A 1 24.31 1.68 -1.34
CA LEU A 1 23.67 0.54 -2.04
C LEU A 1 22.17 0.69 -1.89
N ASN A 2 21.43 0.82 -2.99
CA ASN A 2 19.97 0.84 -3.00
C ASN A 2 19.48 -0.45 -3.69
N ILE A 3 18.49 -1.12 -3.11
CA ILE A 3 17.93 -2.36 -3.64
C ILE A 3 16.44 -2.11 -3.86
N ASN A 4 15.98 -2.29 -5.11
CA ASN A 4 14.57 -2.22 -5.47
C ASN A 4 14.08 -3.64 -5.81
N LEU A 5 12.96 -4.05 -5.23
CA LEU A 5 12.36 -5.36 -5.43
C LEU A 5 10.92 -5.20 -5.89
N GLN A 6 10.52 -5.97 -6.89
CA GLN A 6 9.13 -6.00 -7.36
C GLN A 6 8.36 -7.12 -6.68
N LYS A 7 7.18 -6.79 -6.15
CA LYS A 7 6.30 -7.77 -5.51
C LYS A 7 5.69 -8.71 -6.56
N MET A 8 5.69 -10.00 -6.26
CA MET A 8 5.00 -11.00 -7.08
C MET A 8 3.47 -10.85 -7.01
N LYS A 9 2.93 -10.55 -5.82
CA LYS A 9 1.48 -10.40 -5.58
C LYS A 9 1.14 -8.91 -5.47
N LYS A 10 0.35 -8.40 -6.42
CA LYS A 10 -0.15 -7.03 -6.38
C LYS A 10 -1.07 -6.83 -5.17
N GLY A 11 -0.90 -5.72 -4.46
CA GLY A 11 -1.64 -5.41 -3.23
C GLY A 11 -1.22 -6.20 -2.00
N PHE A 12 -0.15 -7.00 -2.04
CA PHE A 12 0.34 -7.67 -0.84
C PHE A 12 1.23 -6.74 -0.01
N ILE A 13 0.85 -6.47 1.24
CA ILE A 13 1.68 -5.73 2.18
C ILE A 13 2.70 -6.68 2.79
N TRP A 14 3.97 -6.27 2.80
CA TRP A 14 5.00 -7.01 3.50
C TRP A 14 5.01 -6.55 4.94
N PRO A 15 4.65 -7.41 5.91
CA PRO A 15 4.66 -7.02 7.32
C PRO A 15 6.08 -6.78 7.83
N SER A 16 7.10 -7.31 7.16
CA SER A 16 8.50 -7.03 7.47
C SER A 16 9.37 -7.18 6.21
N VAL A 17 10.59 -6.65 6.25
CA VAL A 17 11.56 -6.82 5.16
C VAL A 17 12.11 -8.25 5.15
N PHE A 18 12.37 -8.82 6.33
CA PHE A 18 12.79 -10.20 6.51
C PHE A 18 11.87 -10.91 7.48
N VAL A 19 11.53 -12.16 7.18
CA VAL A 19 10.73 -13.00 8.09
C VAL A 19 11.50 -13.19 9.40
N GLY A 20 10.83 -12.98 10.54
CA GLY A 20 11.43 -13.11 11.86
C GLY A 20 12.21 -11.88 12.36
N HIS A 21 12.34 -10.83 11.55
CA HIS A 21 12.89 -9.53 11.98
C HIS A 21 11.75 -8.51 12.03
N GLY A 22 11.24 -8.21 13.23
CA GLY A 22 10.36 -7.08 13.53
C GLY A 22 9.16 -6.88 12.58
N GLU A 23 7.96 -7.17 13.04
CA GLU A 23 6.76 -6.88 12.25
C GLU A 23 6.42 -5.38 12.31
N LEU A 24 5.92 -4.83 11.21
CA LEU A 24 5.33 -3.51 11.13
C LEU A 24 4.19 -3.43 12.14
N ASP A 25 4.20 -2.38 12.95
CA ASP A 25 3.12 -2.09 13.88
C ASP A 25 1.78 -2.05 13.12
N PRO A 26 0.66 -2.49 13.71
CA PRO A 26 -0.65 -2.48 13.07
C PRO A 26 -1.03 -1.11 12.49
N MET A 27 -0.63 -0.03 13.16
CA MET A 27 -0.85 1.35 12.70
C MET A 27 -0.03 1.70 11.45
N GLN A 28 1.19 1.18 11.34
CA GLN A 28 2.04 1.36 10.15
C GLN A 28 1.53 0.53 8.97
N GLN A 29 0.99 -0.67 9.24
CA GLN A 29 0.34 -1.47 8.20
C GLN A 29 -0.89 -0.74 7.64
N GLU A 30 -1.69 -0.10 8.50
CA GLU A 30 -2.84 0.69 8.08
C GLU A 30 -2.43 1.93 7.26
N ALA A 31 -1.42 2.67 7.71
CA ALA A 31 -0.85 3.77 6.93
C ALA A 31 -0.36 3.32 5.54
N THR A 32 0.26 2.14 5.46
CA THR A 32 0.70 1.54 4.19
C THR A 32 -0.49 1.22 3.28
N LYS A 33 -1.60 0.70 3.82
CA LYS A 33 -2.83 0.44 3.05
C LYS A 33 -3.41 1.73 2.48
N GLN A 34 -3.45 2.79 3.29
CA GLN A 34 -3.95 4.10 2.89
C GLN A 34 -3.09 4.71 1.77
N GLN A 35 -1.76 4.64 1.89
CA GLN A 35 -0.84 5.08 0.84
C GLN A 35 -1.07 4.34 -0.49
N MET A 36 -1.19 3.01 -0.45
CA MET A 36 -1.48 2.21 -1.65
C MET A 36 -2.81 2.60 -2.31
N MET A 37 -3.80 3.03 -1.52
CA MET A 37 -5.07 3.50 -2.07
C MET A 37 -4.93 4.87 -2.74
N LEU A 38 -4.22 5.80 -2.11
CA LEU A 38 -3.95 7.12 -2.67
C LEU A 38 -3.21 7.01 -4.01
N GLU A 39 -2.20 6.14 -4.09
CA GLU A 39 -1.47 5.87 -5.34
C GLU A 39 -2.42 5.38 -6.45
N ARG A 40 -3.29 4.41 -6.15
CA ARG A 40 -4.31 3.96 -7.11
C ARG A 40 -5.23 5.11 -7.54
N PHE A 41 -5.69 5.92 -6.60
CA PHE A 41 -6.64 7.00 -6.90
C PHE A 41 -6.02 8.07 -7.80
N GLN A 42 -4.72 8.34 -7.62
CA GLN A 42 -3.93 9.17 -8.51
C GLN A 42 -3.79 8.54 -9.90
N GLU A 43 -3.48 7.24 -9.99
CA GLU A 43 -3.42 6.51 -11.27
C GLU A 43 -4.76 6.54 -12.04
N GLU A 44 -5.89 6.45 -11.33
CA GLU A 44 -7.23 6.46 -11.92
C GLU A 44 -7.70 7.87 -12.34
N ASN A 45 -7.12 8.94 -11.77
CA ASN A 45 -7.50 10.33 -12.04
C ASN A 45 -6.30 11.18 -12.48
N PRO A 46 -5.74 10.93 -13.69
CA PRO A 46 -4.64 11.71 -14.23
C PRO A 46 -5.09 13.15 -14.50
N GLY A 47 -4.83 14.06 -13.56
CA GLY A 47 -5.26 15.47 -13.64
C GLY A 47 -5.69 16.06 -12.30
N PHE A 48 -5.85 15.24 -11.26
CA PHE A 48 -6.08 15.71 -9.90
C PHE A 48 -4.85 15.42 -9.03
N ASP A 49 -4.40 16.43 -8.27
CA ASP A 49 -3.26 16.29 -7.36
C ASP A 49 -3.74 15.85 -5.97
N PHE A 50 -3.40 14.62 -5.58
CA PHE A 50 -3.70 14.06 -4.26
C PHE A 50 -2.47 13.99 -3.35
N SER A 51 -1.38 14.71 -3.66
CA SER A 51 -0.14 14.66 -2.88
C SER A 51 -0.31 15.08 -1.42
N ASN A 52 -1.32 15.91 -1.12
CA ASN A 52 -1.68 16.35 0.24
C ASN A 52 -3.00 15.75 0.76
N ALA A 53 -3.52 14.71 0.10
CA ALA A 53 -4.76 14.08 0.53
C ALA A 53 -4.47 13.06 1.64
N GLU A 54 -5.19 13.18 2.76
CA GLU A 54 -5.19 12.16 3.81
C GLU A 54 -6.42 11.26 3.65
N PHE A 55 -6.21 9.96 3.83
CA PHE A 55 -7.31 9.00 3.83
C PHE A 55 -7.93 8.93 5.23
N ASN A 56 -9.13 9.46 5.41
CA ASN A 56 -9.83 9.46 6.69
C ASN A 56 -10.68 8.19 6.87
N GLY A 57 -10.05 7.09 7.27
CA GLY A 57 -10.75 5.85 7.65
C GLY A 57 -9.93 4.59 7.46
N GLY A 58 -10.59 3.44 7.68
CA GLY A 58 -9.99 2.14 7.43
C GLY A 58 -9.92 1.86 5.93
N ALA A 59 -8.71 1.68 5.40
CA ALA A 59 -8.54 1.25 4.02
C ALA A 59 -8.93 -0.25 3.89
N PRO A 60 -9.78 -0.62 2.90
CA PRO A 60 -10.06 -2.01 2.58
C PRO A 60 -8.77 -2.74 2.16
N ASP A 61 -8.82 -4.06 2.12
CA ASP A 61 -7.65 -4.88 1.75
C ASP A 61 -7.11 -4.46 0.36
N PRO A 62 -5.82 -4.04 0.24
CA PRO A 62 -5.20 -3.65 -1.02
C PRO A 62 -5.27 -4.70 -2.11
N ARG A 63 -5.39 -5.99 -1.76
CA ARG A 63 -5.60 -7.05 -2.75
C ARG A 63 -6.94 -6.91 -3.46
N THR A 64 -7.98 -6.41 -2.79
CA THR A 64 -9.32 -6.27 -3.38
C THR A 64 -9.39 -5.11 -4.37
N PHE A 65 -8.72 -3.99 -4.06
CA PHE A 65 -8.82 -2.78 -4.86
C PHE A 65 -7.71 -2.65 -5.91
N MET A 66 -6.55 -3.29 -5.71
CA MET A 66 -5.47 -3.27 -6.72
C MET A 66 -5.58 -4.39 -7.77
N GLY A 67 -6.66 -5.18 -7.76
CA GLY A 67 -6.88 -6.29 -8.69
C GLY A 67 -6.04 -7.53 -8.39
N GLY A 68 -5.72 -7.76 -7.11
CA GLY A 68 -5.04 -8.98 -6.68
C GLY A 68 -5.95 -10.20 -6.88
N VAL A 69 -5.43 -11.25 -7.52
CA VAL A 69 -6.11 -12.56 -7.59
C VAL A 69 -6.25 -13.07 -6.14
N LYS A 70 -7.45 -13.55 -5.77
CA LYS A 70 -7.74 -14.09 -4.43
C LYS A 70 -6.81 -15.24 -4.07
#